data_AF-A0AAV2ABP2-F1
#
_entry.id   AF-A0AAV2ABP2-F1
#
_cell.length_a   1.000
_cell.length_b   1.000
_cell.length_c   1.000
_cell.angle_alpha   90.00
_cell.angle_beta   90.00
_cell.angle_gamma   90.00
#
_symmetry.space_group_name_H-M   'P 1'
#
loop_
_entity.id
_entity.type
_entity.pdbx_description
1 polymer ?
#
loop_
_entity_poly.entity_id
_entity_poly.type
_entity_poly.pdbx_seq_one_letter_code
_entity_poly.pdbx_strand_id
1 'polypeptide(L)'
;MDLDTSPQKERRRNTETHSDDGTKEIRELSSKLTSINLNSSSLNIVRGKRKTSQEYECKKRGRKHKPRECPAFGKICTKCKKKNHFAAKCFQSSKNVNEMKVPDNELGIYIDSVTKNDVISDSMNKIEMVSKDMETWYKSVKLNVNDKCFEVDFKLDTGAEVNILPLYVLNVVKVKPKLCETNLSLTAFGDFKLKPEGTLIINCSTSKLKNIPLQFYVVNVKSKPILGLKGCIELKLLERIDAIECSKLSKIELIKQYNDVFTGTGEFPDEPYHISLKDNAIPVIHPPRRVPQALQPKLKETLNRLEKEGIVSKVNKPTDWVQSGYCRKTKWES
;
A
#
# COMPACT_ATOMS: atom_id res chain seq x y z
N MET A 1 46.83 -51.31 -1.11
CA MET A 1 45.61 -51.92 -0.56
C MET A 1 44.46 -51.38 -1.38
N ASP A 2 44.04 -52.26 -2.29
CA ASP A 2 42.69 -52.42 -2.83
C ASP A 2 42.12 -51.32 -3.73
N LEU A 3 42.52 -51.47 -5.00
CA LEU A 3 41.65 -51.46 -6.17
C LEU A 3 40.33 -52.23 -5.87
N ASP A 4 39.19 -51.81 -6.43
CA ASP A 4 38.75 -52.30 -7.75
C ASP A 4 37.26 -52.01 -8.06
N THR A 5 37.03 -51.70 -9.34
CA THR A 5 35.89 -52.07 -10.22
C THR A 5 34.39 -51.83 -9.88
N SER A 6 33.77 -51.03 -10.76
CA SER A 6 32.49 -51.18 -11.51
C SER A 6 32.03 -52.66 -11.75
N PRO A 7 30.78 -53.04 -12.18
CA PRO A 7 29.93 -52.35 -13.17
C PRO A 7 28.39 -52.61 -13.16
N GLN A 8 27.68 -51.93 -14.08
CA GLN A 8 26.48 -52.28 -14.87
C GLN A 8 25.45 -53.34 -14.38
N LYS A 9 24.15 -53.01 -14.53
CA LYS A 9 23.22 -53.85 -15.32
C LYS A 9 21.92 -53.16 -15.76
N GLU A 10 21.81 -53.07 -17.07
CA GLU A 10 20.62 -52.96 -17.90
C GLU A 10 19.73 -54.22 -17.79
N ARG A 11 18.39 -54.10 -17.80
CA ARG A 11 17.47 -54.87 -18.68
C ARG A 11 15.97 -54.75 -18.33
N ARG A 12 15.24 -54.30 -19.37
CA ARG A 12 14.04 -54.88 -20.01
C ARG A 12 12.74 -55.10 -19.22
N ARG A 13 11.70 -54.39 -19.71
CA ARG A 13 10.39 -54.86 -20.20
C ARG A 13 9.91 -56.22 -19.66
N ASN A 14 8.72 -56.21 -19.06
CA ASN A 14 7.62 -57.05 -19.53
C ASN A 14 6.27 -56.36 -19.33
N THR A 15 5.49 -56.41 -20.41
CA THR A 15 4.05 -56.24 -20.51
C THR A 15 3.33 -57.37 -19.78
N GLU A 16 2.22 -57.07 -19.12
CA GLU A 16 0.99 -57.86 -19.28
C GLU A 16 -0.21 -57.14 -18.67
N THR A 17 -1.32 -57.35 -19.37
CA THR A 17 -2.68 -56.83 -19.26
C THR A 17 -3.46 -57.51 -18.14
N HIS A 18 -4.38 -56.79 -17.47
CA HIS A 18 -5.79 -57.19 -17.38
C HIS A 18 -6.70 -56.19 -16.63
N SER A 19 -7.82 -55.86 -17.29
CA SER A 19 -9.22 -55.66 -16.82
C SER A 19 -9.52 -54.78 -15.60
N ASP A 20 -10.28 -53.69 -15.74
CA ASP A 20 -11.76 -53.61 -15.92
C ASP A 20 -12.51 -53.63 -14.58
N ASP A 21 -12.66 -52.46 -13.94
CA ASP A 21 -13.84 -52.16 -13.13
C ASP A 21 -13.97 -50.65 -12.89
N GLY A 22 -15.15 -50.09 -13.12
CA GLY A 22 -15.41 -48.65 -12.92
C GLY A 22 -16.43 -48.01 -13.88
N THR A 23 -16.96 -48.77 -14.84
CA THR A 23 -18.06 -48.30 -15.72
C THR A 23 -19.47 -48.65 -15.20
N LYS A 24 -19.62 -48.91 -13.90
CA LYS A 24 -20.89 -49.38 -13.30
C LYS A 24 -21.74 -48.35 -12.55
N GLU A 25 -21.37 -47.06 -12.49
CA GLU A 25 -22.23 -46.05 -11.84
C GLU A 25 -22.76 -44.93 -12.77
N ILE A 26 -22.59 -45.03 -14.09
CA ILE A 26 -23.09 -44.02 -15.06
C ILE A 26 -24.42 -44.46 -15.74
N ARG A 27 -25.04 -45.57 -15.31
CA ARG A 27 -26.30 -46.06 -15.90
C ARG A 27 -27.55 -45.96 -15.02
N GLU A 28 -27.48 -45.31 -13.86
CA GLU A 28 -28.63 -45.24 -12.94
C GLU A 28 -29.18 -43.81 -12.67
N LEU A 29 -28.70 -42.79 -13.39
CA LEU A 29 -29.21 -41.40 -13.26
C LEU A 29 -29.86 -40.83 -14.54
N SER A 30 -30.01 -41.63 -15.60
CA SER A 30 -30.56 -41.18 -16.90
C SER A 30 -32.03 -41.57 -17.15
N SER A 31 -32.77 -42.00 -16.12
CA SER A 31 -34.16 -42.51 -16.30
C SER A 31 -35.25 -41.85 -15.42
N LYS A 32 -34.99 -40.72 -14.74
CA LYS A 32 -36.00 -40.13 -13.82
C LYS A 32 -36.23 -38.60 -13.79
N LEU A 33 -35.87 -37.83 -14.83
CA LEU A 33 -36.34 -36.44 -14.94
C LEU A 33 -36.69 -36.04 -16.38
N THR A 34 -37.66 -36.73 -16.96
CA THR A 34 -38.46 -36.22 -18.09
C THR A 34 -39.90 -36.12 -17.63
N SER A 35 -40.27 -34.99 -17.01
CA SER A 35 -41.65 -34.46 -16.91
C SER A 35 -41.66 -33.22 -16.02
N ILE A 36 -42.46 -32.21 -16.41
CA ILE A 36 -42.87 -30.95 -15.74
C ILE A 36 -42.22 -29.70 -16.33
N ASN A 37 -42.90 -28.64 -16.75
CA ASN A 37 -44.24 -28.44 -17.34
C ASN A 37 -44.14 -27.03 -17.97
N LEU A 38 -44.28 -26.92 -19.28
CA LEU A 38 -44.48 -25.63 -19.97
C LEU A 38 -45.98 -25.32 -19.93
N ASN A 39 -46.36 -24.18 -19.37
CA ASN A 39 -47.67 -23.60 -19.68
C ASN A 39 -47.53 -22.11 -19.98
N SER A 40 -47.44 -21.82 -21.27
CA SER A 40 -48.11 -20.70 -21.90
C SER A 40 -49.63 -20.87 -21.70
N SER A 41 -50.34 -19.78 -21.39
CA SER A 41 -51.80 -19.80 -21.39
C SER A 41 -52.36 -18.51 -21.93
N SER A 42 -53.15 -18.70 -22.97
CA SER A 42 -53.82 -17.76 -23.84
C SER A 42 -54.94 -16.99 -23.13
N LEU A 43 -55.30 -15.88 -23.78
CA LEU A 43 -56.47 -15.03 -23.65
C LEU A 43 -57.70 -15.71 -23.03
N ASN A 44 -58.22 -15.12 -21.94
CA ASN A 44 -59.60 -15.28 -21.53
C ASN A 44 -60.27 -13.92 -21.38
N ILE A 45 -61.25 -13.68 -22.26
CA ILE A 45 -62.17 -12.55 -22.23
C ILE A 45 -63.17 -12.81 -21.10
N VAL A 46 -63.11 -12.01 -20.04
CA VAL A 46 -64.19 -11.92 -19.06
C VAL A 46 -64.71 -10.48 -19.06
N ARG A 47 -65.95 -10.31 -19.53
CA ARG A 47 -66.73 -9.08 -19.43
C ARG A 47 -67.09 -8.84 -17.96
N GLY A 48 -66.46 -7.84 -17.34
CA GLY A 48 -66.75 -7.40 -15.98
C GLY A 48 -66.80 -5.88 -15.85
N LYS A 49 -68.02 -5.37 -15.67
CA LYS A 49 -68.47 -4.09 -15.07
C LYS A 49 -67.47 -2.90 -15.01
N ARG A 50 -67.81 -1.82 -15.73
CA ARG A 50 -67.29 -0.45 -15.52
C ARG A 50 -67.54 0.00 -14.07
N LYS A 51 -66.49 0.40 -13.34
CA LYS A 51 -66.58 1.42 -12.27
C LYS A 51 -65.22 2.02 -11.89
N THR A 52 -65.24 3.36 -11.84
CA THR A 52 -64.36 4.34 -11.17
C THR A 52 -62.89 4.45 -11.59
N SER A 53 -62.58 5.59 -12.21
CA SER A 53 -61.24 6.10 -12.55
C SER A 53 -60.32 6.19 -11.33
N GLN A 54 -59.46 5.19 -11.13
CA GLN A 54 -58.42 5.26 -10.11
C GLN A 54 -57.21 6.04 -10.65
N GLU A 55 -56.83 7.09 -9.93
CA GLU A 55 -55.59 7.81 -10.15
C GLU A 55 -54.40 6.93 -9.76
N TYR A 56 -53.35 6.91 -10.58
CA TYR A 56 -52.14 6.11 -10.34
C TYR A 56 -50.94 7.02 -10.11
N GLU A 57 -50.00 6.57 -9.28
CA GLU A 57 -48.77 7.30 -9.03
C GLU A 57 -47.83 7.23 -10.24
N CYS A 58 -47.58 8.37 -10.87
CA CYS A 58 -46.85 8.42 -12.12
C CYS A 58 -45.34 8.51 -11.90
N LYS A 59 -44.59 7.48 -12.29
CA LYS A 59 -43.11 7.44 -12.22
C LYS A 59 -42.41 8.54 -13.04
N LYS A 60 -43.11 9.21 -13.98
CA LYS A 60 -42.59 10.30 -14.83
C LYS A 60 -42.71 11.69 -14.20
N ARG A 61 -43.58 11.85 -13.20
CA ARG A 61 -43.84 13.12 -12.47
C ARG A 61 -43.60 13.00 -10.96
N GLY A 62 -43.81 11.82 -10.39
CA GLY A 62 -43.88 11.60 -8.94
C GLY A 62 -45.18 12.07 -8.29
N ARG A 63 -46.29 12.17 -9.04
CA ARG A 63 -47.62 12.54 -8.50
C ARG A 63 -48.71 11.68 -9.13
N LYS A 64 -49.86 11.57 -8.45
CA LYS A 64 -51.03 10.82 -8.91
C LYS A 64 -51.79 11.59 -10.01
N HIS A 65 -52.27 10.87 -11.03
CA HIS A 65 -53.18 11.39 -12.07
C HIS A 65 -53.90 10.23 -12.79
N LYS A 66 -54.91 10.53 -13.61
CA LYS A 66 -55.64 9.51 -14.39
C LYS A 66 -54.85 9.04 -15.62
N PRO A 67 -55.09 7.82 -16.12
CA PRO A 67 -54.51 7.33 -17.37
C PRO A 67 -54.66 8.34 -18.52
N ARG A 68 -53.60 8.55 -19.30
CA ARG A 68 -53.51 9.51 -20.44
C ARG A 68 -53.51 11.00 -20.09
N GLU A 69 -53.65 11.38 -18.82
CA GLU A 69 -53.57 12.79 -18.37
C GLU A 69 -52.19 13.15 -17.80
N CYS A 70 -51.12 12.48 -18.23
CA CYS A 70 -49.79 12.72 -17.69
C CYS A 70 -49.29 14.11 -18.08
N PRO A 71 -49.08 15.05 -17.14
CA PRO A 71 -48.61 16.40 -17.48
C PRO A 71 -47.18 16.43 -18.03
N ALA A 72 -46.42 15.35 -17.82
CA ALA A 72 -45.09 15.21 -18.37
C ALA A 72 -45.12 14.84 -19.87
N PHE A 73 -46.25 14.35 -20.39
CA PHE A 73 -46.37 13.96 -21.80
C PHE A 73 -46.15 15.17 -22.72
N GLY A 74 -45.27 15.02 -23.70
CA GLY A 74 -44.85 16.10 -24.62
C GLY A 74 -43.83 17.09 -24.05
N LYS A 75 -43.60 17.14 -22.73
CA LYS A 75 -42.63 18.08 -22.12
C LYS A 75 -41.19 17.57 -22.24
N ILE A 76 -40.26 18.48 -22.49
CA ILE A 76 -38.83 18.20 -22.60
C ILE A 76 -38.17 18.37 -21.22
N CYS A 77 -37.46 17.34 -20.77
CA CYS A 77 -36.72 17.35 -19.52
C CYS A 77 -35.56 18.36 -19.58
N THR A 78 -35.47 19.26 -18.61
CA THR A 78 -34.38 20.26 -18.57
C THR A 78 -33.01 19.65 -18.27
N LYS A 79 -32.95 18.49 -17.58
CA LYS A 79 -31.70 17.78 -17.22
C LYS A 79 -31.09 16.98 -18.38
N CYS A 80 -31.90 16.26 -19.15
CA CYS A 80 -31.40 15.37 -20.20
C CYS A 80 -31.91 15.66 -21.62
N LYS A 81 -32.75 16.67 -21.77
CA LYS A 81 -33.34 17.13 -23.04
C LYS A 81 -34.19 16.08 -23.79
N LYS A 82 -34.55 14.95 -23.16
CA LYS A 82 -35.52 13.97 -23.70
C LYS A 82 -36.96 14.29 -23.27
N LYS A 83 -37.95 13.87 -24.05
CA LYS A 83 -39.38 14.13 -23.78
C LYS A 83 -39.97 13.19 -22.70
N ASN A 84 -41.17 13.53 -22.22
CA ASN A 84 -42.06 12.67 -21.44
C ASN A 84 -41.71 12.43 -19.95
N HIS A 85 -40.89 13.28 -19.33
CA HIS A 85 -40.62 13.26 -17.88
C HIS A 85 -40.09 14.63 -17.40
N PHE A 86 -40.21 14.90 -16.09
CA PHE A 86 -39.63 16.10 -15.47
C PHE A 86 -38.22 15.84 -14.93
N ALA A 87 -37.41 16.90 -14.80
CA ALA A 87 -36.03 16.81 -14.32
C ALA A 87 -35.90 16.14 -12.94
N ALA A 88 -36.87 16.38 -12.05
CA ALA A 88 -36.94 15.75 -10.72
C ALA A 88 -37.05 14.22 -10.75
N LYS A 89 -37.54 13.64 -11.85
CA LYS A 89 -37.65 12.19 -12.08
C LYS A 89 -36.81 11.74 -13.28
N CYS A 90 -35.76 12.51 -13.60
CA CYS A 90 -34.82 12.17 -14.66
C CYS A 90 -33.77 11.20 -14.12
N PHE A 91 -33.74 9.99 -14.69
CA PHE A 91 -32.81 8.93 -14.32
C PHE A 91 -31.40 9.11 -14.93
N GLN A 92 -31.14 10.20 -15.65
CA GLN A 92 -29.82 10.51 -16.20
C GLN A 92 -29.08 11.45 -15.24
N SER A 93 -27.87 11.08 -14.82
CA SER A 93 -26.97 11.97 -14.08
C SER A 93 -26.49 13.10 -15.00
N SER A 94 -26.34 14.29 -14.43
CA SER A 94 -25.76 15.45 -15.13
C SER A 94 -24.34 15.11 -15.58
N LYS A 95 -24.02 15.34 -16.86
CA LYS A 95 -22.66 15.20 -17.38
C LYS A 95 -21.74 16.19 -16.67
N ASN A 96 -20.91 15.70 -15.75
CA ASN A 96 -19.67 16.35 -15.39
C ASN A 96 -18.52 15.40 -15.71
N VAL A 97 -17.42 16.00 -16.17
CA VAL A 97 -16.22 15.39 -16.76
C VAL A 97 -15.59 14.38 -15.80
N ASN A 98 -15.11 13.26 -16.37
CA ASN A 98 -14.73 12.02 -15.69
C ASN A 98 -13.65 12.19 -14.62
N GLU A 99 -14.05 12.02 -13.37
CA GLU A 99 -13.20 11.51 -12.29
C GLU A 99 -13.93 10.26 -11.75
N MET A 100 -13.28 9.08 -11.79
CA MET A 100 -13.91 7.81 -11.40
C MET A 100 -14.00 7.72 -9.87
N LYS A 101 -15.06 8.27 -9.28
CA LYS A 101 -15.42 7.95 -7.88
C LYS A 101 -16.17 6.62 -7.85
N VAL A 102 -15.70 5.71 -7.00
CA VAL A 102 -16.37 4.43 -6.74
C VAL A 102 -17.69 4.73 -6.02
N PRO A 103 -18.79 4.02 -6.34
CA PRO A 103 -20.03 4.16 -5.57
C PRO A 103 -19.80 3.67 -4.15
N ASP A 104 -19.78 4.59 -3.19
CA ASP A 104 -19.89 4.26 -1.77
C ASP A 104 -21.33 3.81 -1.47
N ASN A 105 -21.45 2.83 -0.58
CA ASN A 105 -22.66 2.14 -0.15
C ASN A 105 -23.26 1.08 -1.09
N GLU A 106 -22.75 -0.14 -0.94
CA GLU A 106 -23.51 -1.37 -0.66
C GLU A 106 -22.47 -2.44 -0.30
N LEU A 107 -22.72 -3.30 0.70
CA LEU A 107 -21.83 -4.40 1.11
C LEU A 107 -21.29 -5.16 -0.13
N GLY A 108 -20.10 -4.76 -0.56
CA GLY A 108 -19.37 -5.34 -1.68
C GLY A 108 -18.09 -5.89 -1.10
N ILE A 109 -17.72 -7.09 -1.51
CA ILE A 109 -16.46 -7.73 -1.11
C ILE A 109 -15.31 -6.77 -1.46
N TYR A 110 -14.68 -6.22 -0.42
CA TYR A 110 -13.54 -5.31 -0.54
C TYR A 110 -12.27 -6.16 -0.59
N ILE A 111 -11.68 -6.25 -1.78
CA ILE A 111 -10.45 -6.99 -1.99
C ILE A 111 -9.30 -6.01 -1.85
N ASP A 112 -8.52 -6.19 -0.79
CA ASP A 112 -7.39 -5.31 -0.49
C ASP A 112 -6.05 -5.87 -1.00
N SER A 113 -5.94 -7.19 -1.14
CA SER A 113 -4.78 -7.91 -1.70
C SER A 113 -5.14 -9.30 -2.24
N VAL A 114 -4.36 -9.82 -3.20
CA VAL A 114 -4.61 -11.10 -3.89
C VAL A 114 -3.34 -11.89 -4.20
N THR A 115 -3.28 -13.16 -3.77
CA THR A 115 -2.24 -14.14 -4.10
C THR A 115 -2.78 -15.26 -4.99
N LYS A 116 -1.88 -15.98 -5.68
CA LYS A 116 -2.23 -17.17 -6.46
C LYS A 116 -2.11 -18.41 -5.58
N ASN A 117 -3.09 -19.30 -5.65
CA ASN A 117 -3.00 -20.62 -5.05
C ASN A 117 -3.31 -21.70 -6.10
N ASP A 118 -2.46 -22.72 -6.17
CA ASP A 118 -2.84 -24.02 -6.72
C ASP A 118 -3.56 -24.82 -5.62
N VAL A 119 -4.64 -25.49 -6.00
CA VAL A 119 -5.71 -25.95 -5.11
C VAL A 119 -5.22 -26.88 -3.99
N ILE A 120 -5.18 -26.39 -2.74
CA ILE A 120 -5.38 -27.19 -1.53
C ILE A 120 -6.23 -26.38 -0.54
N SER A 121 -7.26 -27.01 0.01
CA SER A 121 -8.19 -26.47 1.00
C SER A 121 -7.60 -26.53 2.40
N ASP A 122 -7.73 -25.47 3.20
CA ASP A 122 -8.38 -25.56 4.52
C ASP A 122 -8.62 -24.22 5.25
N SER A 123 -9.85 -24.11 5.75
CA SER A 123 -10.38 -23.40 6.93
C SER A 123 -9.97 -21.95 7.33
N MET A 124 -10.93 -21.05 7.07
CA MET A 124 -11.54 -20.01 7.95
C MET A 124 -10.69 -19.37 9.06
N ASN A 125 -10.48 -18.05 8.96
CA ASN A 125 -10.72 -17.12 10.08
C ASN A 125 -11.05 -15.70 9.58
N LYS A 126 -12.19 -15.20 10.04
CA LYS A 126 -12.77 -13.89 9.71
C LYS A 126 -12.32 -12.86 10.75
N ILE A 127 -11.62 -11.80 10.34
CA ILE A 127 -11.38 -10.63 11.19
C ILE A 127 -11.75 -9.37 10.40
N GLU A 128 -12.74 -8.64 10.92
CA GLU A 128 -13.14 -7.32 10.47
C GLU A 128 -12.07 -6.31 10.88
N MET A 129 -11.58 -5.49 9.93
CA MET A 129 -10.74 -4.33 10.25
C MET A 129 -11.42 -3.02 9.83
N VAL A 130 -11.51 -2.16 10.84
CA VAL A 130 -12.15 -0.85 10.85
C VAL A 130 -11.39 0.15 9.98
N SER A 131 -12.15 0.85 9.15
CA SER A 131 -11.72 1.92 8.24
C SER A 131 -11.13 3.09 9.03
N LYS A 132 -9.84 3.35 8.84
CA LYS A 132 -9.20 4.61 9.21
C LYS A 132 -8.38 5.06 8.02
N ASP A 133 -8.58 6.30 7.61
CA ASP A 133 -7.98 6.95 6.44
C ASP A 133 -6.49 6.61 6.28
N MET A 134 -6.20 5.62 5.44
CA MET A 134 -4.86 5.29 5.01
C MET A 134 -4.67 5.94 3.64
N GLU A 135 -3.67 6.80 3.52
CA GLU A 135 -3.14 7.33 2.26
C GLU A 135 -2.72 6.15 1.37
N THR A 136 -3.70 5.54 0.72
CA THR A 136 -3.48 4.37 -0.10
C THR A 136 -2.81 4.85 -1.37
N TRP A 137 -1.70 4.22 -1.74
CA TRP A 137 -0.91 4.68 -2.87
C TRP A 137 -1.59 4.28 -4.19
N TYR A 138 -2.10 5.28 -4.91
CA TYR A 138 -2.73 5.10 -6.22
C TYR A 138 -1.84 5.62 -7.36
N LYS A 139 -2.00 5.02 -8.55
CA LYS A 139 -1.44 5.53 -9.80
C LYS A 139 -2.44 5.44 -10.94
N SER A 140 -2.63 6.56 -11.63
CA SER A 140 -3.34 6.62 -12.90
C SER A 140 -2.50 5.99 -14.02
N VAL A 141 -3.05 4.96 -14.66
CA VAL A 141 -2.43 4.23 -15.77
C VAL A 141 -3.37 4.28 -16.97
N LYS A 142 -2.84 4.64 -18.14
CA LYS A 142 -3.58 4.63 -19.40
C LYS A 142 -3.59 3.21 -19.96
N LEU A 143 -4.78 2.65 -20.09
CA LEU A 143 -5.03 1.33 -20.67
C LEU A 143 -5.47 1.49 -22.13
N ASN A 144 -4.88 0.71 -23.03
CA ASN A 144 -5.34 0.59 -24.41
C ASN A 144 -5.98 -0.78 -24.64
N VAL A 145 -7.30 -0.79 -24.88
CA VAL A 145 -8.07 -2.00 -25.18
C VAL A 145 -8.89 -1.78 -26.44
N ASN A 146 -8.71 -2.62 -27.46
CA ASN A 146 -9.38 -2.53 -28.77
C ASN A 146 -9.29 -1.11 -29.38
N ASP A 147 -8.09 -0.54 -29.43
CA ASP A 147 -7.79 0.81 -29.94
C ASP A 147 -8.49 1.96 -29.21
N LYS A 148 -9.01 1.70 -28.01
CA LYS A 148 -9.56 2.73 -27.12
C LYS A 148 -8.66 2.90 -25.90
N CYS A 149 -8.21 4.14 -25.73
CA CYS A 149 -7.41 4.54 -24.58
C CYS A 149 -8.29 5.17 -23.50
N PHE A 150 -8.09 4.75 -22.25
CA PHE A 150 -8.75 5.33 -21.08
C PHE A 150 -7.83 5.22 -19.86
N GLU A 151 -8.05 6.10 -18.90
CA GLU A 151 -7.22 6.19 -17.70
C GLU A 151 -7.94 5.53 -16.53
N VAL A 152 -7.20 4.74 -15.76
CA VAL A 152 -7.70 4.00 -14.60
C VAL A 152 -6.75 4.21 -13.44
N ASP A 153 -7.30 4.55 -12.28
CA ASP A 153 -6.54 4.60 -11.03
C ASP A 153 -6.43 3.21 -10.44
N PHE A 154 -5.20 2.71 -10.36
CA PHE A 154 -4.87 1.45 -9.72
C PHE A 154 -4.34 1.70 -8.32
N LYS A 155 -4.80 0.89 -7.36
CA LYS A 155 -4.11 0.72 -6.09
C LYS A 155 -2.79 0.00 -6.37
N LEU A 156 -1.68 0.55 -5.90
CA LEU A 156 -0.38 -0.14 -5.92
C LEU A 156 -0.33 -1.09 -4.74
N ASP A 157 -0.26 -2.39 -5.01
CA ASP A 157 -0.20 -3.41 -3.98
C ASP A 157 0.96 -4.37 -4.23
N THR A 158 2.04 -4.19 -3.47
CA THR A 158 3.21 -5.07 -3.50
C THR A 158 2.96 -6.44 -2.87
N GLY A 159 1.90 -6.58 -2.07
CA GLY A 159 1.46 -7.86 -1.52
C GLY A 159 0.69 -8.71 -2.52
N ALA A 160 0.17 -8.10 -3.60
CA ALA A 160 -0.53 -8.82 -4.64
C ALA A 160 0.42 -9.37 -5.72
N GLU A 161 0.28 -10.66 -6.04
CA GLU A 161 1.09 -11.34 -7.06
C GLU A 161 0.59 -11.09 -8.49
N VAL A 162 -0.65 -10.61 -8.62
CA VAL A 162 -1.35 -10.42 -9.89
C VAL A 162 -1.96 -9.05 -10.01
N ASN A 163 -2.13 -8.57 -11.24
CA ASN A 163 -2.94 -7.39 -11.51
C ASN A 163 -4.42 -7.80 -11.62
N ILE A 164 -5.29 -7.07 -10.93
CA ILE A 164 -6.73 -7.31 -10.90
C ILE A 164 -7.46 -6.17 -11.58
N LEU A 165 -8.33 -6.52 -12.53
CA LEU A 165 -9.19 -5.57 -13.21
C LEU A 165 -10.67 -5.93 -12.96
N PRO A 166 -11.39 -5.16 -12.14
CA PRO A 166 -12.82 -5.33 -11.97
C PRO A 166 -13.57 -5.22 -13.30
N LEU A 167 -14.52 -6.12 -13.54
CA LEU A 167 -15.29 -6.18 -14.78
C LEU A 167 -16.03 -4.86 -15.09
N TYR A 168 -16.44 -4.11 -14.06
CA TYR A 168 -17.11 -2.84 -14.25
C TYR A 168 -16.22 -1.80 -14.99
N VAL A 169 -14.89 -1.88 -14.86
CA VAL A 169 -13.96 -0.96 -15.53
C VAL A 169 -14.09 -1.10 -17.04
N LEU A 170 -14.15 -2.33 -17.55
CA LEU A 170 -14.36 -2.63 -18.98
C LEU A 170 -15.76 -2.22 -19.46
N ASN A 171 -16.77 -2.39 -18.61
CA ASN A 171 -18.16 -2.02 -18.93
C ASN A 171 -18.35 -0.52 -19.09
N VAL A 172 -17.71 0.30 -18.22
CA VAL A 172 -17.81 1.77 -18.29
C VAL A 172 -17.29 2.31 -19.61
N VAL A 173 -16.20 1.71 -20.13
CA VAL A 173 -15.59 2.12 -21.40
C VAL A 173 -16.27 1.51 -22.63
N LYS A 174 -17.31 0.69 -22.41
CA LYS A 174 -18.07 -0.03 -23.45
C LYS A 174 -17.15 -0.83 -24.37
N VAL A 175 -16.15 -1.48 -23.78
CA VAL A 175 -15.27 -2.42 -24.48
C VAL A 175 -15.58 -3.81 -23.98
N LYS A 176 -15.80 -4.74 -24.91
CA LYS A 176 -15.94 -6.16 -24.62
C LYS A 176 -14.74 -6.90 -25.21
N PRO A 177 -13.59 -6.91 -24.51
CA PRO A 177 -12.43 -7.64 -24.98
C PRO A 177 -12.71 -9.15 -24.92
N LYS A 178 -12.06 -9.92 -25.79
CA LYS A 178 -12.05 -11.38 -25.68
C LYS A 178 -11.17 -11.76 -24.49
N LEU A 179 -11.76 -12.37 -23.48
CA LEU A 179 -11.03 -12.90 -22.34
C LEU A 179 -10.46 -14.28 -22.70
N CYS A 180 -9.24 -14.54 -22.25
CA CYS A 180 -8.65 -15.88 -22.29
C CYS A 180 -9.10 -16.66 -21.05
N GLU A 181 -9.54 -17.89 -21.24
CA GLU A 181 -9.92 -18.78 -20.13
C GLU A 181 -8.73 -19.01 -19.19
N THR A 182 -9.03 -19.16 -17.90
CA THR A 182 -8.04 -19.49 -16.89
C THR A 182 -8.67 -20.43 -15.86
N ASN A 183 -7.89 -21.43 -15.44
CA ASN A 183 -8.28 -22.35 -14.38
C ASN A 183 -7.77 -21.89 -13.00
N LEU A 184 -7.10 -20.73 -12.94
CA LEU A 184 -6.51 -20.22 -11.72
C LEU A 184 -7.59 -19.70 -10.78
N SER A 185 -7.58 -20.17 -9.52
CA SER A 185 -8.34 -19.55 -8.43
C SER A 185 -7.46 -18.52 -7.74
N LEU A 186 -7.97 -17.29 -7.62
CA LEU A 186 -7.30 -16.23 -6.89
C LEU A 186 -7.72 -16.31 -5.42
N THR A 187 -6.81 -16.00 -4.50
CA THR A 187 -7.13 -15.95 -3.06
C THR A 187 -6.85 -14.54 -2.57
N ALA A 188 -7.88 -13.88 -2.07
CA ALA A 188 -7.74 -12.58 -1.41
C ALA A 188 -7.41 -12.76 0.08
N PHE A 189 -7.05 -11.65 0.73
CA PHE A 189 -6.83 -11.62 2.18
C PHE A 189 -7.99 -12.27 2.96
N GLY A 190 -7.67 -13.14 3.93
CA GLY A 190 -8.66 -13.90 4.71
C GLY A 190 -9.22 -15.13 3.98
N ASP A 191 -8.41 -15.77 3.11
CA ASP A 191 -8.73 -17.01 2.37
C ASP A 191 -9.95 -16.92 1.46
N PHE A 192 -10.33 -15.70 1.06
CA PHE A 192 -11.48 -15.51 0.19
C PHE A 192 -11.14 -15.86 -1.26
N LYS A 193 -11.74 -16.92 -1.79
CA LYS A 193 -11.48 -17.40 -3.15
C LYS A 193 -12.29 -16.63 -4.20
N LEU A 194 -11.60 -16.21 -5.24
CA LEU A 194 -12.12 -15.47 -6.38
C LEU A 194 -11.86 -16.25 -7.65
N LYS A 195 -12.92 -16.55 -8.39
CA LYS A 195 -12.81 -17.10 -9.74
C LYS A 195 -12.76 -15.95 -10.76
N PRO A 196 -11.68 -15.80 -11.54
CA PRO A 196 -11.65 -14.85 -12.63
C PRO A 196 -12.67 -15.21 -13.72
N GLU A 197 -13.27 -14.19 -14.33
CA GLU A 197 -14.03 -14.32 -15.57
C GLU A 197 -13.10 -14.65 -16.76
N GLY A 198 -11.81 -14.39 -16.59
CA GLY A 198 -10.75 -14.71 -17.53
C GLY A 198 -9.56 -13.78 -17.34
N THR A 199 -8.63 -13.85 -18.30
CA THR A 199 -7.45 -13.00 -18.34
C THR A 199 -7.44 -12.16 -19.61
N LEU A 200 -6.75 -11.02 -19.53
CA LEU A 200 -6.56 -10.12 -20.65
C LEU A 200 -5.18 -9.47 -20.55
N ILE A 201 -4.46 -9.41 -21.66
CA ILE A 201 -3.24 -8.59 -21.76
C ILE A 201 -3.64 -7.21 -22.27
N ILE A 202 -3.24 -6.17 -21.55
CA ILE A 202 -3.56 -4.77 -21.87
C ILE A 202 -2.26 -3.97 -21.97
N ASN A 203 -2.11 -3.20 -23.06
CA ASN A 203 -1.01 -2.26 -23.19
C ASN A 203 -1.24 -1.05 -22.29
N CYS A 204 -0.35 -0.89 -21.32
CA CYS A 204 -0.41 0.10 -20.26
C CYS A 204 0.61 1.21 -20.52
N SER A 205 0.26 2.45 -20.24
CA SER A 205 1.15 3.61 -20.36
C SER A 205 1.06 4.50 -19.11
N THR A 206 2.21 4.97 -18.67
CA THR A 206 2.36 5.99 -17.64
C THR A 206 2.93 7.26 -18.26
N SER A 207 3.25 8.27 -17.45
CA SER A 207 3.99 9.45 -17.94
C SER A 207 5.40 9.12 -18.42
N LYS A 208 6.02 8.06 -17.89
CA LYS A 208 7.40 7.66 -18.18
C LYS A 208 7.50 6.56 -19.23
N LEU A 209 6.57 5.61 -19.23
CA LEU A 209 6.60 4.42 -20.09
C LEU A 209 5.35 4.35 -20.96
N LYS A 210 5.50 3.83 -22.18
CA LYS A 210 4.39 3.69 -23.13
C LYS A 210 4.29 2.23 -23.59
N ASN A 211 3.06 1.77 -23.76
CA ASN A 211 2.71 0.48 -24.37
C ASN A 211 3.37 -0.75 -23.70
N ILE A 212 3.43 -0.78 -22.37
CA ILE A 212 3.93 -1.94 -21.62
C ILE A 212 2.79 -2.97 -21.49
N PRO A 213 2.92 -4.18 -22.06
CA PRO A 213 1.86 -5.19 -22.00
C PRO A 213 1.80 -5.82 -20.61
N LEU A 214 0.69 -5.62 -19.90
CA LEU A 214 0.44 -6.25 -18.60
C LEU A 214 -0.71 -7.22 -18.67
N GLN A 215 -0.55 -8.39 -18.05
CA GLN A 215 -1.65 -9.35 -17.87
C GLN A 215 -2.50 -8.97 -16.66
N PHE A 216 -3.81 -8.91 -16.86
CA PHE A 216 -4.83 -8.69 -15.84
C PHE A 216 -5.73 -9.91 -15.70
N TYR A 217 -6.13 -10.19 -14.48
CA TYR A 217 -7.23 -11.11 -14.17
C TYR A 217 -8.50 -10.30 -13.98
N VAL A 218 -9.51 -10.61 -14.80
CA VAL A 218 -10.78 -9.90 -14.77
C VAL A 218 -11.71 -10.58 -13.77
N VAL A 219 -12.23 -9.82 -12.82
CA VAL A 219 -13.08 -10.35 -11.74
C VAL A 219 -14.37 -9.54 -11.63
N ASN A 220 -15.48 -10.19 -11.32
CA ASN A 220 -16.77 -9.53 -11.17
C ASN A 220 -17.04 -9.11 -9.72
N VAL A 221 -16.34 -8.06 -9.28
CA VAL A 221 -16.41 -7.53 -7.90
C VAL A 221 -16.46 -6.01 -7.90
N LYS A 222 -16.99 -5.42 -6.81
CA LYS A 222 -17.08 -3.97 -6.61
C LYS A 222 -15.87 -3.43 -5.83
N SER A 223 -14.65 -3.85 -6.18
CA SER A 223 -13.41 -3.36 -5.54
C SER A 223 -12.66 -2.38 -6.45
N LYS A 224 -11.65 -1.69 -5.91
CA LYS A 224 -10.73 -0.90 -6.73
C LYS A 224 -9.85 -1.83 -7.59
N PRO A 225 -9.40 -1.38 -8.78
CA PRO A 225 -8.40 -2.10 -9.56
C PRO A 225 -7.06 -2.17 -8.82
N ILE A 226 -6.36 -3.29 -8.94
CA ILE A 226 -5.09 -3.54 -8.25
C ILE A 226 -3.99 -3.74 -9.27
N LEU A 227 -2.88 -3.03 -9.09
CA LEU A 227 -1.63 -3.31 -9.77
C LEU A 227 -0.74 -4.08 -8.78
N GLY A 228 -0.52 -5.35 -9.08
CA GLY A 228 0.31 -6.23 -8.26
C GLY A 228 1.80 -5.92 -8.41
N LEU A 229 2.62 -6.55 -7.59
CA LEU A 229 4.08 -6.36 -7.54
C LEU A 229 4.72 -6.38 -8.94
N LYS A 230 4.37 -7.39 -9.75
CA LYS A 230 4.89 -7.53 -11.12
C LYS A 230 4.54 -6.33 -12.00
N GLY A 231 3.29 -5.87 -11.99
CA GLY A 231 2.86 -4.70 -12.74
C GLY A 231 3.53 -3.41 -12.27
N CYS A 232 3.71 -3.26 -10.95
CA CYS A 232 4.41 -2.12 -10.36
C CYS A 232 5.87 -2.04 -10.81
N ILE A 233 6.57 -3.18 -10.86
CA ILE A 233 7.97 -3.26 -11.33
C ILE A 233 8.04 -2.98 -12.85
N GLU A 234 7.19 -3.63 -13.65
CA GLU A 234 7.20 -3.46 -15.11
C GLU A 234 6.87 -2.03 -15.55
N LEU A 235 6.02 -1.32 -14.81
CA LEU A 235 5.73 0.10 -15.03
C LEU A 235 6.73 1.05 -14.36
N LYS A 236 7.79 0.54 -13.73
CA LYS A 236 8.79 1.32 -12.98
C LYS A 236 8.14 2.30 -11.98
N LEU A 237 7.12 1.81 -11.27
CA LEU A 237 6.42 2.57 -10.22
C LEU A 237 7.04 2.36 -8.84
N LEU A 238 7.84 1.30 -8.69
CA LEU A 238 8.55 0.98 -7.46
C LEU A 238 10.02 0.69 -7.79
N GLU A 239 10.90 1.14 -6.91
CA GLU A 239 12.33 0.84 -6.95
C GLU A 239 12.73 0.23 -5.61
N ARG A 240 13.53 -0.84 -5.64
CA ARG A 240 14.13 -1.42 -4.43
C ARG A 240 15.43 -0.68 -4.16
N ILE A 241 15.49 0.01 -3.03
CA ILE A 241 16.67 0.74 -2.59
C ILE A 241 17.16 0.10 -1.29
N ASP A 242 18.26 -0.66 -1.35
CA ASP A 242 18.83 -1.33 -0.18
C ASP A 242 19.68 -0.38 0.68
N ALA A 243 20.25 0.67 0.07
CA ALA A 243 20.91 1.78 0.75
C ALA A 243 20.81 3.04 -0.10
N ILE A 244 20.41 4.15 0.52
CA ILE A 244 20.57 5.47 -0.09
C ILE A 244 22.00 5.88 0.18
N GLU A 245 22.86 5.94 -0.84
CA GLU A 245 24.14 6.63 -0.73
C GLU A 245 23.86 8.13 -0.54
N CYS A 246 23.57 8.53 0.70
CA CYS A 246 23.97 9.88 1.12
C CYS A 246 25.48 9.88 0.96
N SER A 247 26.00 10.71 0.04
CA SER A 247 27.44 10.95 -0.15
C SER A 247 28.11 10.89 1.22
N LYS A 248 28.81 9.79 1.50
CA LYS A 248 29.42 9.56 2.80
C LYS A 248 30.47 10.66 2.96
N LEU A 249 30.12 11.75 3.63
CA LEU A 249 31.08 12.73 4.09
C LEU A 249 32.13 11.94 4.84
N SER A 250 33.34 11.92 4.30
CA SER A 250 34.46 11.26 4.94
C SER A 250 34.65 11.89 6.33
N LYS A 251 35.20 11.12 7.27
CA LYS A 251 35.55 11.65 8.60
C LYS A 251 36.36 12.95 8.50
N ILE A 252 37.21 13.07 7.47
CA ILE A 252 38.02 14.25 7.21
C ILE A 252 37.15 15.44 6.81
N GLU A 253 36.18 15.25 5.91
CA GLU A 253 35.26 16.31 5.51
C GLU A 253 34.38 16.76 6.67
N LEU A 254 33.93 15.81 7.51
CA LEU A 254 33.15 16.14 8.71
C LEU A 254 33.97 16.96 9.73
N ILE A 255 35.21 16.56 10.01
CA ILE A 255 36.09 17.29 10.92
C ILE A 255 36.41 18.68 10.36
N LYS A 256 36.63 18.80 9.04
CA LYS A 256 36.84 20.10 8.40
C LYS A 256 35.60 20.98 8.46
N GLN A 257 34.42 20.39 8.26
CA GLN A 257 33.15 21.12 8.26
C GLN A 257 32.79 21.65 9.64
N TYR A 258 33.07 20.90 10.70
CA TYR A 258 32.77 21.25 12.09
C TYR A 258 34.05 21.43 12.90
N ASN A 259 35.04 22.12 12.33
CA ASN A 259 36.36 22.26 12.95
C ASN A 259 36.30 22.93 14.33
N ASP A 260 35.38 23.86 14.52
CA ASP A 260 35.08 24.54 15.78
C ASP A 260 34.66 23.57 16.90
N VAL A 261 33.89 22.52 16.56
CA VAL A 261 33.47 21.49 17.53
C VAL A 261 34.64 20.59 17.96
N PHE A 262 35.64 20.43 17.09
CA PHE A 262 36.76 19.52 17.29
C PHE A 262 38.08 20.21 17.68
N THR A 263 38.07 21.53 17.94
CA THR A 263 39.27 22.28 18.29
C THR A 263 39.12 23.09 19.58
N GLY A 264 40.16 23.07 20.41
CA GLY A 264 40.23 23.85 21.66
C GLY A 264 39.40 23.27 22.82
N THR A 265 39.37 24.03 23.92
CA THR A 265 38.64 23.68 25.15
C THR A 265 37.17 24.14 25.10
N GLY A 266 36.85 25.12 24.25
CA GLY A 266 35.53 25.75 24.17
C GLY A 266 35.23 26.67 25.36
N GLU A 267 34.23 27.53 25.20
CA GLU A 267 33.70 28.40 26.26
C GLU A 267 32.17 28.36 26.20
N PHE A 268 31.50 28.36 27.35
CA PHE A 268 30.05 28.50 27.39
C PHE A 268 29.68 29.96 27.04
N PRO A 269 28.66 30.18 26.20
CA PRO A 269 28.30 31.52 25.74
C PRO A 269 27.54 32.36 26.79
N ASP A 270 27.17 31.75 27.92
CA ASP A 270 26.40 32.39 28.98
C ASP A 270 27.28 33.29 29.87
N GLU A 271 26.62 34.11 30.69
CA GLU A 271 27.30 34.98 31.66
C GLU A 271 28.19 34.19 32.64
N PRO A 272 29.28 34.81 33.16
CA PRO A 272 30.16 34.17 34.12
C PRO A 272 29.41 33.55 35.29
N TYR A 273 29.68 32.27 35.55
CA TYR A 273 29.02 31.55 36.64
C TYR A 273 29.34 32.17 38.01
N HIS A 274 28.29 32.49 38.76
CA HIS A 274 28.41 33.00 40.13
C HIS A 274 28.39 31.84 41.14
N ILE A 275 29.52 31.62 41.82
CA ILE A 275 29.62 30.64 42.91
C ILE A 275 28.97 31.21 44.17
N SER A 276 27.80 30.68 44.53
CA SER A 276 27.09 31.08 45.77
C SER A 276 27.63 30.32 46.98
N LEU A 277 28.08 31.07 47.99
CA LEU A 277 28.52 30.51 49.27
C LEU A 277 27.33 30.34 50.22
N LYS A 278 27.46 29.42 51.18
CA LYS A 278 26.51 29.31 52.30
C LYS A 278 26.63 30.52 53.22
N ASP A 279 25.54 30.88 53.89
CA ASP A 279 25.56 31.83 54.99
C ASP A 279 26.58 31.38 56.04
N ASN A 280 27.46 32.30 56.43
CA ASN A 280 28.57 32.07 57.37
C ASN A 280 29.69 31.14 56.86
N ALA A 281 29.92 31.04 55.55
CA ALA A 281 31.10 30.35 55.02
C ALA A 281 32.40 31.02 55.52
N ILE A 282 33.28 30.23 56.14
CA ILE A 282 34.57 30.68 56.67
C ILE A 282 35.68 30.36 55.66
N PRO A 283 36.44 31.37 55.20
CA PRO A 283 37.57 31.15 54.31
C PRO A 283 38.67 30.28 54.91
N VAL A 284 39.29 29.45 54.07
CA VAL A 284 40.36 28.53 54.49
C VAL A 284 41.60 28.73 53.61
N ILE A 285 42.75 28.85 54.26
CA ILE A 285 44.06 28.96 53.63
C ILE A 285 44.86 27.70 53.95
N HIS A 286 45.15 26.89 52.93
CA HIS A 286 46.03 25.74 53.04
C HIS A 286 47.48 26.11 52.68
N PRO A 287 48.48 25.61 53.44
CA PRO A 287 49.88 25.83 53.10
C PRO A 287 50.26 25.16 51.76
N PRO A 288 51.24 25.72 51.03
CA PRO A 288 51.69 25.12 49.78
C PRO A 288 52.35 23.76 50.02
N ARG A 289 52.02 22.76 49.18
CA ARG A 289 52.65 21.44 49.24
C ARG A 289 53.89 21.36 48.37
N ARG A 290 54.88 20.59 48.82
CA ARG A 290 56.11 20.33 48.05
C ARG A 290 55.78 19.48 46.82
N VAL A 291 56.22 19.95 45.66
CA VAL A 291 56.15 19.21 44.39
C VAL A 291 57.49 18.52 44.16
N PRO A 292 57.52 17.18 43.93
CA PRO A 292 58.75 16.46 43.61
C PRO A 292 59.52 17.13 42.46
N GLN A 293 60.85 17.22 42.59
CA GLN A 293 61.72 17.91 41.63
C GLN A 293 61.48 17.46 40.17
N ALA A 294 61.29 16.15 39.97
CA ALA A 294 61.03 15.55 38.67
C ALA A 294 59.72 16.00 37.99
N LEU A 295 58.77 16.57 38.74
CA LEU A 295 57.48 17.04 38.21
C LEU A 295 57.43 18.55 37.99
N GLN A 296 58.36 19.32 38.57
CA GLN A 296 58.34 20.78 38.47
C GLN A 296 58.39 21.29 37.01
N PRO A 297 59.20 20.73 36.09
CA PRO A 297 59.21 21.18 34.70
C PRO A 297 57.86 21.00 33.99
N LYS A 298 57.26 19.80 34.09
CA LYS A 298 55.95 19.50 33.50
C LYS A 298 54.82 20.34 34.10
N LEU A 299 54.86 20.56 35.43
CA LEU A 299 53.90 21.43 36.10
C LEU A 299 53.99 22.87 35.57
N LYS A 300 55.21 23.42 35.47
CA LYS A 300 55.44 24.77 34.97
C LYS A 300 54.95 24.93 33.52
N GLU A 301 55.26 23.95 32.66
CA GLU A 301 54.78 23.93 31.28
C GLU A 301 53.24 23.93 31.21
N THR A 302 52.59 23.09 32.02
CA THR A 302 51.13 23.02 32.08
C THR A 302 50.52 24.34 32.55
N LEU A 303 51.05 24.95 33.61
CA LEU A 303 50.55 26.22 34.13
C LEU A 303 50.74 27.36 33.12
N ASN A 304 51.90 27.41 32.44
CA ASN A 304 52.15 28.40 31.39
C ASN A 304 51.19 28.24 30.21
N ARG A 305 50.88 26.98 29.82
CA ARG A 305 49.91 26.70 28.75
C ARG A 305 48.51 27.14 29.14
N LEU A 306 48.05 26.78 30.34
CA LEU A 306 46.72 27.18 30.85
C LEU A 306 46.60 28.70 31.00
N GLU A 307 47.68 29.38 31.41
CA GLU A 307 47.72 30.84 31.48
C GLU A 307 47.64 31.48 30.09
N LYS A 308 48.36 30.93 29.10
CA LYS A 308 48.31 31.38 27.70
C LYS A 308 46.92 31.15 27.07
N GLU A 309 46.25 30.07 27.45
CA GLU A 309 44.88 29.74 27.01
C GLU A 309 43.80 30.54 27.76
N GLY A 310 44.16 31.37 28.74
CA GLY A 310 43.20 32.18 29.52
C GLY A 310 42.39 31.39 30.55
N ILE A 311 42.70 30.11 30.77
CA ILE A 311 41.98 29.21 31.69
C ILE A 311 42.33 29.52 33.15
N VAL A 312 43.58 29.93 33.42
CA VAL A 312 44.05 30.34 34.76
C VAL A 312 44.75 31.68 34.68
N SER A 313 44.77 32.41 35.78
CA SER A 313 45.47 33.69 35.89
C SER A 313 46.31 33.77 37.17
N LYS A 314 47.37 34.57 37.14
CA LYS A 314 48.18 34.86 38.32
C LYS A 314 47.40 35.77 39.27
N VAL A 315 47.40 35.40 40.56
CA VAL A 315 46.87 36.23 41.64
C VAL A 315 48.03 36.70 42.51
N ASN A 316 48.25 38.01 42.54
CA ASN A 316 49.44 38.62 43.13
C ASN A 316 49.14 39.25 44.50
N LYS A 317 47.90 39.13 44.97
CA LYS A 317 47.40 39.70 46.22
C LYS A 317 46.95 38.57 47.14
N PRO A 318 47.02 38.76 48.47
CA PRO A 318 46.43 37.83 49.42
C PRO A 318 44.95 37.57 49.08
N THR A 319 44.53 36.32 49.18
CA THR A 319 43.13 35.91 49.03
C THR A 319 42.72 35.13 50.27
N ASP A 320 41.46 35.22 50.63
CA ASP A 320 40.93 34.55 51.81
C ASP A 320 40.84 33.02 51.61
N TRP A 321 40.87 32.56 50.36
CA TRP A 321 40.77 31.16 49.97
C TRP A 321 42.02 30.70 49.22
N VAL A 322 42.76 29.76 49.82
CA VAL A 322 43.93 29.14 49.19
C VAL A 322 43.84 27.63 49.36
N GLN A 323 43.95 26.90 48.25
CA GLN A 323 43.94 25.44 48.26
C GLN A 323 45.28 24.87 47.81
N SER A 324 45.76 23.82 48.49
CA SER A 324 46.98 23.14 48.08
C SER A 324 46.78 22.36 46.77
N GLY A 325 47.56 22.66 45.74
CA GLY A 325 47.65 21.84 44.54
C GLY A 325 48.30 20.46 44.80
N TYR A 326 47.99 19.49 43.94
CA TYR A 326 48.67 18.19 43.91
C TYR A 326 49.00 17.80 42.47
N CYS A 327 50.21 17.28 42.25
CA CYS A 327 50.66 16.82 40.94
C CYS A 327 50.68 15.29 40.91
N ARG A 328 50.00 14.71 39.93
CA ARG A 328 49.97 13.26 39.72
C ARG A 328 50.52 12.94 38.33
N LYS A 329 51.34 11.89 38.23
CA LYS A 329 51.62 11.25 36.94
C LYS A 329 50.43 10.41 36.55
N THR A 330 49.81 10.70 35.41
CA THR A 330 48.82 9.83 34.78
C THR A 330 49.54 8.85 33.84
N LYS A 331 49.02 7.62 33.70
CA LYS A 331 49.63 6.54 32.90
C LYS A 331 49.33 6.66 31.38
N TRP A 332 48.78 7.77 30.92
CA TRP A 332 48.16 7.89 29.59
C TRP A 332 49.00 8.66 28.56
N GLU A 333 50.32 8.71 28.74
CA GLU A 333 51.23 9.14 27.67
C GLU A 333 51.90 7.87 27.10
N SER A 334 51.28 7.30 26.07
CA SER A 334 51.85 6.27 25.19
C SER A 334 51.83 6.75 23.77
#